data_AF-A0A2D6ETG9-F1
#
_entry.id   AF-A0A2D6ETG9-F1
#
_cell.length_a   1.000
_cell.length_b   1.000
_cell.length_c   1.000
_cell.angle_alpha   90.00
_cell.angle_beta   90.00
_cell.angle_gamma   90.00
#
_symmetry.space_group_name_H-M   'P 1'
#
loop_
_entity.id
_entity.type
_entity.pdbx_description
1 polymer ?
#
loop_
_entity_poly.entity_id
_entity_poly.type
_entity_poly.pdbx_seq_one_letter_code
_entity_poly.pdbx_strand_id
1 'polypeptide(L)'
;MDFSLYVLPVWSILSLATLVRSIFGFGEALVAMPLLVNIVDFKTATPLIAMVACTISVAIIIFDLQNIQLNSAWHLAVSSFVGIPLGLPLLKAVDVPLMKVILALVIIGFSAYRLRKPQLLTLDNEKFSFAFGFLDGFLGGAYNVAKPPVAIYGAMRRWSPKTFRATLQGYFLPTLIFIVSGHGVIGFWTPLVLKLYFFLCRFFFWRM
;
A
#
# COMPACT_ATOMS: atom_id res chain seq x y z
N MET A 1 -16.51 21.14 9.71
CA MET A 1 -15.17 21.10 9.07
C MET A 1 -15.37 21.16 7.58
N ASP A 2 -14.89 22.22 6.93
CA ASP A 2 -15.17 22.47 5.52
C ASP A 2 -14.35 21.54 4.62
N PHE A 3 -15.05 20.76 3.80
CA PHE A 3 -14.48 19.84 2.82
C PHE A 3 -13.45 20.52 1.90
N SER A 4 -13.69 21.78 1.54
CA SER A 4 -12.81 22.59 0.69
C SER A 4 -11.39 22.77 1.25
N LEU A 5 -11.23 22.79 2.58
CA LEU A 5 -9.91 22.95 3.23
C LEU A 5 -9.02 21.71 3.05
N TYR A 6 -9.63 20.52 2.91
CA TYR A 6 -8.91 19.26 2.78
C TYR A 6 -8.52 18.89 1.36
N VAL A 7 -9.34 19.31 0.39
CA VAL A 7 -9.25 18.83 -0.99
C VAL A 7 -7.88 19.09 -1.60
N LEU A 8 -7.39 20.33 -1.52
CA LEU A 8 -6.14 20.71 -2.20
C LEU A 8 -4.90 20.02 -1.58
N PRO A 9 -4.71 20.01 -0.24
CA PRO A 9 -3.61 19.27 0.38
C PRO A 9 -3.66 17.76 0.09
N VAL A 10 -4.84 17.14 0.26
CA VAL A 10 -5.01 15.69 0.05
C VAL A 10 -4.74 15.31 -1.40
N TRP A 11 -5.26 16.09 -2.36
CA TRP A 11 -5.02 15.87 -3.79
C TRP A 11 -3.53 16.00 -4.13
N SER A 12 -2.85 17.02 -3.61
CA SER A 12 -1.42 17.25 -3.87
C SER A 12 -0.55 16.12 -3.35
N ILE A 13 -0.81 15.67 -2.11
CA ILE A 13 -0.08 14.56 -1.48
C ILE A 13 -0.30 13.26 -2.24
N LEU A 14 -1.56 12.93 -2.56
CA LEU A 14 -1.87 11.68 -3.26
C LEU A 14 -1.38 11.69 -4.71
N SER A 15 -1.32 12.85 -5.37
CA SER A 15 -0.71 12.99 -6.69
C SER A 15 0.79 12.71 -6.64
N LEU A 16 1.50 13.30 -5.67
CA LEU A 16 2.93 13.02 -5.45
C LEU A 16 3.18 11.54 -5.11
N ALA A 17 2.37 10.98 -4.22
CA ALA A 17 2.47 9.57 -3.83
C ALA A 17 2.20 8.62 -5.01
N THR A 18 1.22 8.96 -5.86
CA THR A 18 0.91 8.20 -7.07
C THR A 18 2.05 8.29 -8.09
N LEU A 19 2.68 9.46 -8.23
CA LEU A 19 3.87 9.61 -9.08
C LEU A 19 5.00 8.69 -8.62
N VAL A 20 5.26 8.62 -7.32
CA VAL A 20 6.25 7.69 -6.74
C VAL A 20 5.89 6.25 -7.09
N ARG A 21 4.61 5.85 -6.95
CA ARG A 21 4.16 4.50 -7.33
C ARG A 21 4.28 4.24 -8.84
N SER A 22 4.02 5.21 -9.70
CA SER A 22 4.18 5.04 -11.16
C SER A 22 5.64 4.82 -11.55
N ILE A 23 6.59 5.48 -10.88
CA ILE A 23 8.02 5.34 -11.14
C ILE A 23 8.56 4.01 -10.60
N PHE A 24 8.27 3.71 -9.32
CA PHE A 24 8.91 2.58 -8.62
C PHE A 24 8.04 1.31 -8.55
N GLY A 25 6.74 1.39 -8.83
CA GLY A 25 5.76 0.32 -8.66
C GLY A 25 5.19 0.17 -7.24
N PHE A 26 5.75 0.88 -6.26
CA PHE A 26 5.34 0.87 -4.85
C PHE A 26 5.76 2.16 -4.14
N GLY A 27 5.39 2.30 -2.87
CA GLY A 27 5.90 3.35 -1.99
C GLY A 27 4.97 4.55 -1.85
N GLU A 28 3.79 4.54 -2.48
CA GLU A 28 2.81 5.61 -2.33
C GLU A 28 2.41 5.82 -0.87
N ALA A 29 2.19 4.73 -0.13
CA ALA A 29 1.76 4.84 1.26
C ALA A 29 2.87 5.36 2.19
N LEU A 30 4.14 5.12 1.85
CA LEU A 30 5.30 5.64 2.61
C LEU A 30 5.39 7.17 2.50
N VAL A 31 4.91 7.73 1.38
CA VAL A 31 4.86 9.18 1.15
C VAL A 31 3.54 9.76 1.66
N ALA A 32 2.42 9.15 1.28
CA ALA A 32 1.09 9.67 1.56
C ALA A 32 0.75 9.60 3.04
N MET A 33 1.04 8.49 3.73
CA MET A 33 0.61 8.31 5.11
C MET A 33 1.17 9.38 6.06
N PRO A 34 2.51 9.61 6.17
CA PRO A 34 3.03 10.60 7.11
C PRO A 34 2.56 12.02 6.80
N LEU A 35 2.28 12.36 5.54
CA LEU A 35 1.78 13.68 5.17
C LEU A 35 0.27 13.82 5.44
N LEU A 36 -0.53 12.80 5.09
CA LEU A 36 -1.98 12.82 5.28
C LEU A 36 -2.38 12.79 6.74
N VAL A 37 -1.67 12.06 7.61
CA VAL A 37 -2.02 11.97 9.04
C VAL A 37 -1.78 13.27 9.82
N ASN A 38 -1.14 14.27 9.21
CA ASN A 38 -1.03 15.63 9.75
C ASN A 38 -2.21 16.52 9.34
N ILE A 39 -3.02 16.08 8.38
CA ILE A 39 -4.16 16.83 7.83
C ILE A 39 -5.48 16.17 8.26
N VAL A 40 -5.57 14.85 8.07
CA VAL A 40 -6.70 14.01 8.49
C VAL A 40 -6.22 12.98 9.52
N ASP A 41 -7.13 12.32 10.21
CA ASP A 41 -6.76 11.25 11.14
C ASP A 41 -6.39 9.94 10.42
N PHE A 42 -5.77 8.99 11.15
CA PHE A 42 -5.43 7.67 10.60
C PHE A 42 -6.66 6.91 10.10
N LYS A 43 -7.81 7.09 10.76
CA LYS A 43 -9.08 6.42 10.42
C LYS A 43 -9.62 6.91 9.07
N THR A 44 -9.26 8.11 8.64
CA THR A 44 -9.58 8.65 7.30
C THR A 44 -8.47 8.35 6.29
N ALA A 45 -7.20 8.56 6.65
CA ALA A 45 -6.06 8.39 5.74
C ALA A 45 -5.92 6.94 5.24
N THR A 46 -6.03 5.97 6.15
CA THR A 46 -5.81 4.54 5.86
C THR A 46 -6.75 3.99 4.78
N PRO A 47 -8.09 4.10 4.93
CA PRO A 47 -9.00 3.63 3.88
C PRO A 47 -8.91 4.45 2.59
N LEU A 48 -8.69 5.76 2.67
CA LEU A 48 -8.55 6.62 1.49
C LEU A 48 -7.36 6.19 0.62
N ILE A 49 -6.19 6.02 1.23
CA ILE A 49 -4.99 5.54 0.52
C ILE A 49 -5.26 4.14 -0.05
N ALA A 50 -5.96 3.26 0.67
CA ALA A 50 -6.22 1.89 0.22
C ALA A 50 -7.12 1.86 -1.03
N MET A 51 -8.17 2.68 -1.05
CA MET A 51 -9.07 2.80 -2.20
C MET A 51 -8.36 3.38 -3.43
N VAL A 52 -7.56 4.44 -3.25
CA VAL A 52 -6.75 5.03 -4.33
C VAL A 52 -5.72 4.02 -4.84
N ALA A 53 -5.01 3.35 -3.94
CA ALA A 53 -4.06 2.30 -4.27
C ALA A 53 -4.71 1.14 -5.03
N CYS A 54 -5.93 0.75 -4.65
CA CYS A 54 -6.69 -0.30 -5.33
C CYS A 54 -6.99 0.11 -6.77
N THR A 55 -7.49 1.34 -6.95
CA THR A 55 -7.79 1.94 -8.26
C THR A 55 -6.56 1.96 -9.17
N ILE A 56 -5.42 2.41 -8.63
CA ILE A 56 -4.16 2.43 -9.38
C ILE A 56 -3.69 1.01 -9.74
N SER A 57 -3.87 0.05 -8.83
CA SER A 57 -3.52 -1.36 -9.11
C SER A 57 -4.31 -1.92 -10.28
N VAL A 58 -5.63 -1.66 -10.32
CA VAL A 58 -6.50 -2.04 -11.43
C VAL A 58 -6.01 -1.39 -12.73
N ALA A 59 -5.78 -0.07 -12.70
CA ALA A 59 -5.35 0.67 -13.88
C ALA A 59 -4.03 0.12 -14.45
N ILE A 60 -3.02 -0.13 -13.60
CA ILE A 60 -1.72 -0.66 -14.06
C ILE A 60 -1.84 -2.12 -14.53
N ILE A 61 -2.61 -2.96 -13.84
CA ILE A 61 -2.79 -4.37 -14.23
C ILE A 61 -3.35 -4.49 -15.64
N ILE A 62 -4.34 -3.69 -16.00
CA ILE A 62 -5.00 -3.76 -17.32
C ILE A 62 -3.97 -3.61 -18.46
N PHE A 63 -2.88 -2.88 -18.25
CA PHE A 63 -1.85 -2.67 -19.26
C PHE A 63 -0.67 -3.65 -19.20
N ASP A 64 -0.51 -4.46 -18.14
CA ASP A 64 0.70 -5.30 -17.96
C ASP A 64 0.46 -6.66 -17.27
N LEU A 65 -0.59 -7.39 -17.69
CA LEU A 65 -0.89 -8.74 -17.19
C LEU A 65 0.19 -9.79 -17.55
N GLN A 66 0.86 -9.63 -18.68
CA GLN A 66 1.75 -10.67 -19.24
C GLN A 66 3.08 -10.80 -18.48
N ASN A 67 3.48 -9.80 -17.69
CA ASN A 67 4.78 -9.79 -17.00
C ASN A 67 4.66 -10.15 -15.51
N ILE A 68 3.48 -10.60 -15.07
CA ILE A 68 3.20 -10.97 -13.68
C ILE A 68 3.80 -12.36 -13.40
N GLN A 69 4.64 -12.45 -12.37
CA GLN A 69 5.06 -13.73 -11.79
C GLN A 69 3.95 -14.28 -10.90
N LEU A 70 2.97 -14.93 -11.52
CA LEU A 70 1.74 -15.40 -10.87
C LEU A 70 2.01 -16.29 -9.66
N ASN A 71 3.04 -17.15 -9.75
CA ASN A 71 3.40 -18.05 -8.67
C ASN A 71 3.76 -17.26 -7.39
N SER A 72 4.69 -16.31 -7.49
CA SER A 72 5.06 -15.46 -6.36
C SER A 72 3.92 -14.55 -5.89
N ALA A 73 3.17 -13.94 -6.83
CA ALA A 73 2.06 -13.06 -6.49
C ALA A 73 0.96 -13.77 -5.68
N TRP A 74 0.61 -14.99 -6.07
CA TRP A 74 -0.36 -15.82 -5.35
C TRP A 74 0.12 -16.18 -3.94
N HIS A 75 1.36 -16.65 -3.79
CA HIS A 75 1.88 -17.03 -2.47
C HIS A 75 1.97 -15.84 -1.49
N LEU A 76 2.35 -14.67 -2.01
CA LEU A 76 2.30 -13.42 -1.26
C LEU A 76 0.85 -13.07 -0.86
N ALA A 77 -0.10 -13.13 -1.79
CA ALA A 77 -1.49 -12.77 -1.53
C ALA A 77 -2.15 -13.68 -0.49
N VAL A 78 -1.95 -15.00 -0.60
CA VAL A 78 -2.52 -15.98 0.34
C VAL A 78 -2.02 -15.75 1.77
N SER A 79 -0.72 -15.52 1.94
CA SER A 79 -0.20 -15.22 3.28
C SER A 79 -0.65 -13.86 3.81
N SER A 80 -0.80 -12.86 2.93
CA SER A 80 -1.38 -11.57 3.32
C SER A 80 -2.83 -11.68 3.79
N PHE A 81 -3.62 -12.60 3.22
CA PHE A 81 -5.01 -12.81 3.65
C PHE A 81 -5.10 -13.31 5.10
N VAL A 82 -4.06 -13.96 5.61
CA VAL A 82 -3.97 -14.31 7.04
C VAL A 82 -3.52 -13.12 7.87
N GLY A 83 -2.58 -12.32 7.37
CA GLY A 83 -2.09 -11.13 8.06
C GLY A 83 -3.15 -10.03 8.21
N ILE A 84 -3.93 -9.75 7.16
CA ILE A 84 -4.90 -8.64 7.11
C ILE A 84 -5.90 -8.68 8.27
N PRO A 85 -6.62 -9.78 8.55
CA PRO A 85 -7.55 -9.88 9.66
C PRO A 85 -6.90 -9.66 11.04
N LEU A 86 -5.63 -10.03 11.19
CA LEU A 86 -4.88 -9.83 12.43
C LEU A 86 -4.42 -8.37 12.60
N GLY A 87 -4.17 -7.68 11.48
CA GLY A 87 -3.77 -6.28 11.46
C GLY A 87 -4.93 -5.29 11.62
N LEU A 88 -6.06 -5.56 10.97
CA LEU A 88 -7.23 -4.66 10.92
C LEU A 88 -7.71 -4.15 12.30
N PRO A 89 -7.79 -4.96 13.36
CA PRO A 89 -8.19 -4.50 14.68
C PRO A 89 -7.26 -3.44 15.27
N LEU A 90 -5.98 -3.42 14.89
CA LEU A 90 -5.00 -2.44 15.38
C LEU A 90 -5.35 -1.02 14.96
N LEU A 91 -6.04 -0.84 13.83
CA LEU A 91 -6.54 0.47 13.39
C LEU A 91 -7.58 1.05 14.35
N LYS A 92 -8.28 0.20 15.12
CA LYS A 92 -9.23 0.63 16.16
C LYS A 92 -8.59 0.74 17.54
N ALA A 93 -7.67 -0.17 17.87
CA ALA A 93 -7.21 -0.41 19.23
C ALA A 93 -5.95 0.38 19.62
N VAL A 94 -5.15 0.85 18.66
CA VAL A 94 -3.83 1.43 18.95
C VAL A 94 -3.87 2.96 18.97
N ASP A 95 -3.25 3.55 19.98
CA ASP A 95 -3.10 5.00 20.09
C ASP A 95 -2.30 5.58 18.92
N VAL A 96 -2.76 6.73 18.42
CA VAL A 96 -2.19 7.46 17.26
C VAL A 96 -0.66 7.68 17.38
N PRO A 97 -0.08 8.01 18.55
CA PRO A 97 1.37 8.14 18.71
C PRO A 97 2.13 6.84 18.43
N LEU A 98 1.63 5.70 18.91
CA LEU A 98 2.28 4.40 18.67
C LEU A 98 2.26 4.04 17.19
N MET A 99 1.16 4.35 16.48
CA MET A 99 1.08 4.17 15.03
C MET A 99 2.11 5.03 14.29
N LYS A 100 2.30 6.28 14.70
CA LYS A 100 3.34 7.17 14.12
C LYS A 100 4.74 6.63 14.37
N VAL A 101 5.02 6.08 15.55
CA VAL A 101 6.32 5.46 15.88
C VAL A 101 6.58 4.24 15.02
N ILE A 102 5.62 3.32 14.88
CA ILE A 102 5.76 2.13 14.03
C ILE A 102 6.03 2.53 12.58
N LEU A 103 5.26 3.50 12.05
CA LEU A 103 5.47 4.06 10.73
C LEU A 103 6.89 4.62 10.55
N ALA A 104 7.35 5.43 11.52
CA ALA A 104 8.70 6.00 11.49
C ALA A 104 9.79 4.92 11.50
N LEU A 105 9.66 3.90 12.36
CA LEU A 105 10.60 2.78 12.44
C LEU A 105 10.66 2.00 11.12
N VAL A 106 9.53 1.75 10.47
CA VAL A 106 9.48 1.07 9.16
C VAL A 106 10.19 1.90 8.09
N ILE A 107 9.89 3.21 8.01
CA ILE A 107 10.50 4.11 7.02
C ILE A 107 12.02 4.23 7.25
N ILE A 108 12.44 4.50 8.48
CA ILE A 108 13.85 4.65 8.85
C ILE A 108 14.59 3.33 8.62
N GLY A 109 14.04 2.21 9.10
CA GLY A 109 14.63 0.88 8.94
C GLY A 109 14.82 0.52 7.47
N PHE A 110 13.79 0.72 6.65
CA PHE A 110 13.88 0.48 5.20
C PHE A 110 14.90 1.40 4.53
N SER A 111 14.90 2.70 4.86
CA SER A 111 15.80 3.68 4.25
C SER A 111 17.27 3.41 4.63
N ALA A 112 17.54 3.15 5.91
CA ALA A 112 18.87 2.79 6.41
C ALA A 112 19.36 1.49 5.78
N TYR A 113 18.49 0.49 5.64
CA TYR A 113 18.80 -0.75 4.95
C TYR A 113 19.21 -0.50 3.49
N ARG A 114 18.45 0.31 2.75
CA ARG A 114 18.76 0.64 1.35
C ARG A 114 20.03 1.47 1.19
N LEU A 115 20.31 2.41 2.09
CA LEU A 115 21.51 3.25 2.07
C LEU A 115 22.80 2.42 2.23
N ARG A 116 22.75 1.32 2.97
CA ARG A 116 23.89 0.40 3.14
C ARG A 116 24.22 -0.42 1.89
N LYS A 117 23.42 -0.32 0.81
CA LYS A 117 23.55 -1.12 -0.42
C LYS A 117 23.87 -2.61 -0.14
N PRO A 118 23.11 -3.27 0.75
CA PRO A 118 23.41 -4.64 1.13
C PRO A 118 23.34 -5.56 -0.08
N GLN A 119 24.26 -6.51 -0.17
CA GLN A 119 24.12 -7.63 -1.09
C GLN A 119 22.94 -8.46 -0.61
N LEU A 120 21.82 -8.36 -1.32
CA LEU A 120 20.63 -9.13 -1.01
C LEU A 120 20.90 -10.60 -1.32
N LEU A 121 20.54 -11.49 -0.38
CA LEU A 121 20.49 -12.92 -0.66
C LEU A 121 19.56 -13.15 -1.85
N THR A 122 19.99 -13.98 -2.78
CA THR A 122 19.16 -14.36 -3.93
C THR A 122 18.28 -15.52 -3.50
N LEU A 123 16.98 -15.37 -3.72
CA LEU A 123 16.00 -16.39 -3.38
C LEU A 123 15.58 -17.13 -4.66
N ASP A 124 15.84 -18.42 -4.70
CA ASP A 124 15.48 -19.26 -5.86
C ASP A 124 14.09 -19.90 -5.71
N ASN A 125 13.50 -19.84 -4.51
CA ASN A 125 12.21 -20.47 -4.20
C ASN A 125 11.21 -19.50 -3.55
N GLU A 126 9.97 -19.95 -3.49
CA GLU A 126 8.84 -19.18 -2.94
C GLU A 126 8.73 -19.26 -1.41
N LYS A 127 9.56 -20.00 -0.68
CA LYS A 127 9.32 -20.28 0.76
C LYS A 127 9.21 -19.01 1.60
N PHE A 128 10.01 -18.00 1.29
CA PHE A 128 9.99 -16.73 2.00
C PHE A 128 8.82 -15.82 1.59
N SER A 129 8.16 -16.06 0.45
CA SER A 129 6.99 -15.28 0.05
C SER A 129 5.89 -15.30 1.11
N PHE A 130 5.70 -16.42 1.82
CA PHE A 130 4.71 -16.51 2.89
C PHE A 130 5.03 -15.58 4.06
N ALA A 131 6.31 -15.47 4.45
CA ALA A 131 6.72 -14.57 5.53
C ALA A 131 6.58 -13.10 5.12
N PHE A 132 7.03 -12.75 3.91
CA PHE A 132 6.94 -11.38 3.40
C PHE A 132 5.50 -10.94 3.14
N GLY A 133 4.66 -11.82 2.59
CA GLY A 133 3.25 -11.54 2.37
C GLY A 133 2.45 -11.49 3.67
N PHE A 134 2.75 -12.34 4.67
CA PHE A 134 2.13 -12.22 6.00
C PHE A 134 2.47 -10.87 6.65
N LEU A 135 3.74 -10.47 6.64
CA LEU A 135 4.19 -9.19 7.22
C LEU A 135 3.55 -7.98 6.52
N ASP A 136 3.49 -8.00 5.18
CA ASP A 136 2.79 -6.97 4.40
C ASP A 136 1.31 -6.96 4.73
N GLY A 137 0.64 -8.11 4.75
CA GLY A 137 -0.79 -8.20 5.06
C GLY A 137 -1.12 -7.72 6.47
N PHE A 138 -0.34 -8.12 7.47
CA PHE A 138 -0.53 -7.69 8.86
C PHE A 138 -0.40 -6.17 9.02
N LEU A 139 0.70 -5.60 8.54
CA LEU A 139 0.93 -4.17 8.65
C LEU A 139 0.06 -3.37 7.66
N GLY A 140 -0.35 -3.98 6.54
CA GLY A 140 -1.26 -3.44 5.53
C GLY A 140 -2.69 -3.35 6.04
N GLY A 141 -3.17 -4.38 6.74
CA GLY A 141 -4.45 -4.34 7.45
C GLY A 141 -4.45 -3.34 8.59
N ALA A 142 -3.33 -3.20 9.32
CA ALA A 142 -3.23 -2.24 10.42
C ALA A 142 -3.15 -0.79 9.92
N TYR A 143 -2.27 -0.51 8.96
CA TYR A 143 -1.83 0.84 8.62
C TYR A 143 -1.77 1.14 7.12
N ASN A 144 -2.01 0.15 6.25
CA ASN A 144 -1.90 0.30 4.79
C ASN A 144 -0.54 0.86 4.32
N VAL A 145 0.54 0.64 5.07
CA VAL A 145 1.89 1.18 4.77
C VAL A 145 2.85 0.13 4.24
N ALA A 146 2.59 -1.15 4.43
CA ALA A 146 3.65 -2.15 4.47
C ALA A 146 4.00 -2.87 3.18
N LYS A 147 4.22 -2.09 2.13
CA LYS A 147 4.74 -2.55 0.84
C LYS A 147 6.27 -2.77 0.77
N PRO A 148 7.12 -2.20 1.67
CA PRO A 148 8.56 -2.43 1.62
C PRO A 148 9.03 -3.89 1.75
N PRO A 149 8.45 -4.74 2.64
CA PRO A 149 8.83 -6.14 2.73
C PRO A 149 8.70 -6.86 1.38
N VAL A 150 7.59 -6.66 0.67
CA VAL A 150 7.37 -7.30 -0.64
C VAL A 150 8.26 -6.70 -1.73
N ALA A 151 8.58 -5.41 -1.65
CA ALA A 151 9.59 -4.80 -2.51
C ALA A 151 11.00 -5.38 -2.28
N ILE A 152 11.38 -5.65 -1.02
CA ILE A 152 12.63 -6.35 -0.69
C ILE A 152 12.59 -7.76 -1.27
N TYR A 153 11.50 -8.49 -1.08
CA TYR A 153 11.32 -9.82 -1.64
C TYR A 153 11.50 -9.83 -3.17
N GLY A 154 10.85 -8.93 -3.89
CA GLY A 154 11.01 -8.82 -5.34
C GLY A 154 12.43 -8.49 -5.78
N ALA A 155 13.16 -7.68 -5.00
CA ALA A 155 14.58 -7.41 -5.23
C ALA A 155 15.46 -8.66 -4.96
N MET A 156 15.16 -9.44 -3.93
CA MET A 156 15.82 -10.72 -3.64
C MET A 156 15.54 -11.79 -4.72
N ARG A 157 14.39 -11.72 -5.38
CA ARG A 157 14.04 -12.53 -6.55
C ARG A 157 14.65 -12.04 -7.87
N ARG A 158 15.38 -10.92 -7.85
CA ARG A 158 16.04 -10.30 -9.01
C ARG A 158 15.09 -10.08 -10.20
N TRP A 159 13.84 -9.74 -9.94
CA TRP A 159 12.90 -9.43 -11.02
C TRP A 159 13.39 -8.22 -11.83
N SER A 160 13.24 -8.30 -13.15
CA SER A 160 13.44 -7.13 -14.01
C SER A 160 12.50 -6.00 -13.56
N PRO A 161 12.83 -4.72 -13.77
CA PRO A 161 11.94 -3.61 -13.38
C PRO A 161 10.51 -3.75 -13.90
N LYS A 162 10.32 -4.31 -15.10
CA LYS A 162 9.01 -4.56 -15.69
C LYS A 162 8.26 -5.65 -14.91
N THR A 163 8.88 -6.82 -14.75
CA THR A 163 8.33 -7.95 -13.98
C THR A 163 8.04 -7.56 -12.54
N PHE A 164 8.91 -6.77 -11.92
CA PHE A 164 8.75 -6.29 -10.56
C PHE A 164 7.51 -5.43 -10.41
N ARG A 165 7.33 -4.41 -11.26
CA ARG A 165 6.15 -3.55 -11.22
C ARG A 165 4.87 -4.34 -11.46
N ALA A 166 4.83 -5.17 -12.50
CA ALA A 166 3.68 -5.99 -12.85
C ALA A 166 3.31 -6.97 -11.72
N THR A 167 4.29 -7.71 -11.19
CA THR A 167 4.08 -8.70 -10.12
C THR A 167 3.59 -8.04 -8.84
N LEU A 168 4.14 -6.88 -8.47
CA LEU A 168 3.65 -6.11 -7.33
C LEU A 168 2.20 -5.69 -7.50
N GLN A 169 1.78 -5.25 -8.70
CA GLN A 169 0.37 -4.91 -8.89
C GLN A 169 -0.53 -6.14 -8.82
N GLY A 170 -0.11 -7.24 -9.45
CA GLY A 170 -0.79 -8.54 -9.38
C GLY A 170 -1.03 -9.03 -7.96
N TYR A 171 -0.07 -8.79 -7.08
CA TYR A 171 -0.17 -9.05 -5.65
C TYR A 171 -1.00 -8.00 -4.89
N PHE A 172 -0.79 -6.71 -5.15
CA PHE A 172 -1.45 -5.63 -4.43
C PHE A 172 -2.96 -5.60 -4.68
N LEU A 173 -3.42 -5.92 -5.88
CA LEU A 173 -4.84 -5.85 -6.20
C LEU A 173 -5.73 -6.73 -5.29
N PRO A 174 -5.55 -8.06 -5.21
CA PRO A 174 -6.38 -8.90 -4.33
C PRO A 174 -6.23 -8.51 -2.85
N THR A 175 -5.00 -8.20 -2.41
CA THR A 175 -4.69 -7.76 -1.05
C THR A 175 -5.41 -6.45 -0.69
N LEU A 176 -5.39 -5.46 -1.58
CA LEU A 176 -6.05 -4.17 -1.38
C LEU A 176 -7.57 -4.29 -1.44
N ILE A 177 -8.14 -5.14 -2.30
CA ILE A 177 -9.57 -5.43 -2.28
C ILE A 177 -9.98 -5.94 -0.90
N PHE A 178 -9.20 -6.86 -0.32
CA PHE A 178 -9.51 -7.40 1.00
C PHE A 178 -9.36 -6.36 2.11
N ILE A 179 -8.29 -5.55 2.09
CA ILE A 179 -8.09 -4.44 3.04
C ILE A 179 -9.21 -3.41 2.94
N VAL A 180 -9.54 -2.95 1.72
CA VAL A 180 -10.61 -1.96 1.49
C VAL A 180 -11.97 -2.48 1.97
N SER A 181 -12.26 -3.75 1.69
CA SER A 181 -13.48 -4.41 2.17
C SER A 181 -13.49 -4.51 3.69
N GLY A 182 -12.36 -4.90 4.29
CA GLY A 182 -12.17 -4.95 5.74
C GLY A 182 -12.40 -3.60 6.42
N HIS A 183 -11.86 -2.52 5.85
CA HIS A 183 -12.14 -1.15 6.30
C HIS A 183 -13.63 -0.80 6.26
N GLY A 184 -14.35 -1.26 5.23
CA GLY A 184 -15.79 -1.09 5.12
C GLY A 184 -16.54 -1.81 6.23
N VAL A 185 -16.24 -3.10 6.44
CA VAL A 185 -16.84 -3.94 7.50
C VAL A 185 -16.64 -3.34 8.88
N ILE A 186 -15.46 -2.77 9.15
CA ILE A 186 -15.17 -2.18 10.47
C ILE A 186 -15.66 -0.73 10.63
N GLY A 187 -16.30 -0.15 9.61
CA GLY A 187 -16.99 1.15 9.67
C GLY A 187 -16.15 2.37 9.27
N PHE A 188 -15.03 2.18 8.58
CA PHE A 188 -14.15 3.29 8.16
C PHE A 188 -14.44 3.85 6.76
N TRP A 189 -15.49 3.37 6.08
CA TRP A 189 -16.05 4.03 4.90
C TRP A 189 -16.93 5.22 5.30
N THR A 190 -16.31 6.23 5.92
CA THR A 190 -17.02 7.43 6.36
C THR A 190 -17.44 8.30 5.15
N PRO A 191 -18.46 9.16 5.30
CA PRO A 191 -18.85 10.08 4.23
C PRO A 191 -17.69 10.97 3.75
N LEU A 192 -16.77 11.34 4.66
CA LEU A 192 -15.58 12.12 4.31
C LEU A 192 -14.62 11.32 3.41
N VAL A 193 -14.32 10.06 3.78
CA VAL A 193 -13.46 9.17 2.99
C VAL A 193 -14.04 8.98 1.59
N LEU A 194 -15.33 8.67 1.49
CA LEU A 194 -16.00 8.46 0.21
C LEU A 194 -16.02 9.73 -0.64
N LYS A 195 -16.34 10.89 -0.06
CA LYS A 195 -16.34 12.18 -0.79
C LYS A 195 -14.94 12.51 -1.31
N LEU A 196 -13.90 12.35 -0.49
CA LEU A 196 -12.51 12.57 -0.92
C LEU A 196 -12.13 11.59 -2.03
N TYR A 197 -12.40 10.30 -1.86
CA TYR A 197 -12.09 9.28 -2.87
C TYR A 197 -12.76 9.55 -4.22
N PHE A 198 -14.09 9.75 -4.24
CA PHE A 198 -14.81 10.01 -5.50
C PHE A 198 -14.40 11.34 -6.15
N PHE A 199 -14.09 12.36 -5.35
CA PHE A 199 -13.55 13.60 -5.88
C PHE A 199 -12.21 13.36 -6.60
N LEU A 200 -11.30 12.61 -5.99
CA LEU A 200 -10.00 12.28 -6.58
C LEU A 200 -10.14 11.42 -7.85
N CYS A 201 -11.01 10.41 -7.83
CA CYS A 201 -11.25 9.53 -8.99
C CYS A 201 -11.67 10.31 -10.24
N ARG A 202 -12.44 11.40 -10.10
CA ARG A 202 -12.81 12.27 -11.24
C ARG A 202 -11.57 12.82 -11.96
N PHE A 203 -10.50 13.15 -11.23
CA PHE A 203 -9.28 13.67 -11.84
C PHE A 203 -8.41 12.58 -12.46
N PHE A 204 -8.42 11.37 -11.90
CA PHE A 204 -7.62 10.26 -12.43
C PHE A 204 -8.21 9.64 -13.72
N PHE A 205 -9.54 9.58 -13.85
CA PHE A 205 -10.19 8.90 -14.99
C PHE A 205 -10.66 9.83 -16.11
N TRP A 206 -10.77 11.14 -15.91
CA TRP A 206 -11.26 12.06 -16.95
C TRP A 206 -10.24 12.41 -18.04
N ARG A 207 -9.03 11.80 -18.01
CA ARG A 207 -7.95 12.04 -18.99
C ARG A 207 -7.41 10.76 -19.66
N MET A 208 -8.08 9.62 -19.49
CA MET A 208 -7.80 8.40 -20.25
C MET A 208 -8.79 8.24 -21.40
#